data_AF-A0A532C417-F1
#
_entry.id   AF-A0A532C417-F1
#
_cell.length_a   1.000
_cell.length_b   1.000
_cell.length_c   1.000
_cell.angle_alpha   90.00
_cell.angle_beta   90.00
_cell.angle_gamma   90.00
#
_symmetry.space_group_name_H-M   'P 1'
#
loop_
_entity.id
_entity.type
_entity.pdbx_description
1 polymer ?
#
loop_
_entity_poly.entity_id
_entity_poly.type
_entity_poly.pdbx_seq_one_letter_code
_entity_poly.pdbx_strand_id
1 'polypeptide(L)'
;MRTQVPPRHPLRQLFGALTEKSFTEHLGWPDLNVTSYVSNLLVDFTHTDHLYKIRNQQDQPVDSVMDLLFESEVLLQAQSMDRERDVHQHIGDFTLFMAGLFPEYLRRLKTAGLIYHKDFLVDYMKTGKRSYGIVAQMADGPSGEEPPLFRKLSENFELCVTGLGFVRSDLDRMKDPAYRQARNILLN
;
A
#
# COMPACT_ATOMS: atom_id res chain seq x y z
N MET A 1 16.80 -6.35 -13.08
CA MET A 1 16.78 -7.59 -12.27
C MET A 1 15.92 -7.27 -11.05
N ARG A 2 14.78 -7.94 -10.85
CA ARG A 2 13.90 -7.66 -9.70
C ARG A 2 14.58 -8.16 -8.43
N THR A 3 15.06 -7.25 -7.59
CA THR A 3 15.71 -7.60 -6.32
C THR A 3 14.61 -7.81 -5.28
N GLN A 4 14.22 -9.06 -5.05
CA GLN A 4 13.31 -9.37 -3.95
C GLN A 4 14.08 -9.36 -2.62
N VAL A 5 13.52 -8.70 -1.61
CA VAL A 5 14.07 -8.70 -0.26
C VAL A 5 13.98 -10.12 0.32
N PRO A 6 15.08 -10.76 0.75
CA PRO A 6 15.07 -12.14 1.23
C PRO A 6 14.16 -12.36 2.46
N PRO A 7 13.63 -13.57 2.70
CA PRO A 7 12.72 -13.83 3.83
C PRO A 7 13.28 -13.50 5.21
N ARG A 8 14.60 -13.67 5.41
CA ARG A 8 15.28 -13.37 6.69
C ARG A 8 15.89 -11.97 6.75
N HIS A 9 15.51 -11.08 5.84
CA HIS A 9 16.08 -9.74 5.78
C HIS A 9 15.61 -8.87 6.97
N PRO A 10 16.49 -8.08 7.61
CA PRO A 10 16.13 -7.23 8.75
C PRO A 10 14.97 -6.27 8.49
N LEU A 11 14.79 -5.81 7.24
CA LEU A 11 13.63 -4.97 6.88
C LEU A 11 12.29 -5.70 7.04
N ARG A 12 12.22 -7.00 6.76
CA ARG A 12 10.99 -7.79 6.97
C ARG A 12 10.66 -7.89 8.45
N GLN A 13 11.68 -8.10 9.29
CA GLN A 13 11.51 -8.12 10.74
C GLN A 13 11.07 -6.75 11.27
N LEU A 14 11.70 -5.68 10.79
CA LEU A 14 11.36 -4.31 11.17
C LEU A 14 9.90 -3.98 10.81
N PHE A 15 9.52 -4.15 9.54
CA PHE A 15 8.16 -3.83 9.12
C PHE A 15 7.13 -4.76 9.75
N GLY A 16 7.43 -6.05 9.93
CA GLY A 16 6.60 -6.99 10.68
C GLY A 16 6.29 -6.48 12.09
N ALA A 17 7.33 -6.16 12.86
CA ALA A 17 7.17 -5.66 14.23
C ALA A 17 6.41 -4.33 14.30
N LEU A 18 6.68 -3.40 13.38
CA LEU A 18 5.98 -2.11 13.32
C LEU A 18 4.50 -2.27 12.97
N THR A 19 4.18 -3.13 11.98
CA THR A 19 2.79 -3.39 11.61
C THR A 19 2.04 -4.14 12.70
N GLU A 20 2.67 -5.13 13.34
CA GLU A 20 2.05 -5.87 14.44
C GLU A 20 1.72 -4.95 15.62
N LYS A 21 2.70 -4.14 16.05
CA LYS A 21 2.49 -3.12 17.08
C LYS A 21 1.35 -2.17 16.70
N SER A 22 1.36 -1.67 15.47
CA SER A 22 0.34 -0.73 15.00
C SER A 22 -1.06 -1.33 15.00
N PHE A 23 -1.25 -2.51 14.41
CA PHE A 23 -2.57 -3.11 14.23
C PHE A 23 -3.10 -3.72 15.53
N THR A 24 -2.22 -4.32 16.34
CA THR A 24 -2.61 -4.93 17.62
C THR A 24 -2.75 -3.89 18.72
N GLU A 25 -1.71 -3.08 18.99
CA GLU A 25 -1.69 -2.21 20.18
C GLU A 25 -2.38 -0.87 19.94
N HIS A 26 -2.19 -0.25 18.78
CA HIS A 26 -2.76 1.09 18.53
C HIS A 26 -4.19 1.03 17.97
N LEU A 27 -4.50 0.03 17.14
CA LEU A 27 -5.83 -0.10 16.52
C LEU A 27 -6.75 -1.11 17.22
N GLY A 28 -6.21 -2.02 18.04
CA GLY A 28 -7.00 -3.10 18.63
C GLY A 28 -7.60 -4.06 17.58
N TRP A 29 -6.97 -4.16 16.40
CA TRP A 29 -7.43 -4.98 15.27
C TRP A 29 -6.32 -5.95 14.79
N PRO A 30 -6.08 -7.06 15.51
CA PRO A 30 -5.00 -7.99 15.22
C PRO A 30 -5.35 -9.02 14.13
N ASP A 31 -5.73 -8.56 12.93
CA ASP A 31 -5.92 -9.46 11.79
C ASP A 31 -4.56 -9.84 11.18
N LEU A 32 -4.15 -11.10 11.37
CA LEU A 32 -2.83 -11.60 10.95
C LEU A 32 -2.65 -11.59 9.42
N ASN A 33 -3.72 -11.83 8.66
CA ASN A 33 -3.66 -11.86 7.19
C ASN A 33 -3.42 -10.44 6.65
N VAL A 34 -4.16 -9.47 7.17
CA VAL A 34 -3.99 -8.05 6.81
C VAL A 34 -2.63 -7.54 7.27
N THR A 35 -2.24 -7.80 8.52
CA THR A 35 -0.96 -7.35 9.07
C THR A 35 0.22 -7.90 8.28
N SER A 36 0.20 -9.19 7.95
CA SER A 36 1.23 -9.83 7.12
C SER A 36 1.28 -9.25 5.71
N TYR A 37 0.11 -9.00 5.11
CA TYR A 37 0.02 -8.39 3.79
C TYR A 37 0.61 -6.98 3.77
N VAL A 38 0.19 -6.12 4.70
CA VAL A 38 0.66 -4.73 4.79
C VAL A 38 2.15 -4.68 5.10
N SER A 39 2.67 -5.57 5.95
CA SER A 39 4.11 -5.69 6.19
C SER A 39 4.90 -6.03 4.93
N ASN A 40 4.43 -7.02 4.16
CA ASN A 40 5.05 -7.40 2.89
C ASN A 40 4.95 -6.27 1.85
N LEU A 41 3.82 -5.57 1.80
CA LEU A 41 3.63 -4.40 0.94
C LEU A 41 4.69 -3.31 1.22
N LEU A 42 4.95 -3.01 2.50
CA LEU A 42 5.98 -2.06 2.90
C LEU A 42 7.38 -2.49 2.45
N VAL A 43 7.68 -3.78 2.58
CA VAL A 43 8.95 -4.37 2.11
C VAL A 43 9.06 -4.23 0.60
N ASP A 44 8.02 -4.58 -0.13
CA ASP A 44 8.03 -4.58 -1.59
C ASP A 44 8.23 -3.16 -2.14
N PHE A 45 7.61 -2.15 -1.53
CA PHE A 45 7.72 -0.76 -1.97
C PHE A 45 8.97 -0.03 -1.49
N THR A 46 9.89 -0.70 -0.77
CA THR A 46 11.25 -0.17 -0.58
C THR A 46 12.03 -0.09 -1.89
N HIS A 47 11.66 -0.90 -2.89
CA HIS A 47 12.20 -0.83 -4.23
C HIS A 47 11.29 0.03 -5.12
N THR A 48 11.82 1.15 -5.60
CA THR A 48 11.10 2.09 -6.48
C THR A 48 10.58 1.41 -7.76
N ASP A 49 11.27 0.38 -8.26
CA ASP A 49 10.83 -0.44 -9.39
C ASP A 49 9.48 -1.14 -9.16
N HIS A 50 9.11 -1.41 -7.90
CA HIS A 50 7.83 -2.01 -7.55
C HIS A 50 6.70 -0.98 -7.47
N LEU A 51 7.03 0.29 -7.22
CA LEU A 51 6.06 1.39 -7.30
C LEU A 51 5.67 1.67 -8.76
N TYR A 52 6.60 1.54 -9.70
CA TYR A 52 6.38 1.79 -11.13
C TYR A 52 6.30 0.49 -11.96
N LYS A 53 5.72 -0.57 -11.36
CA LYS A 53 5.73 -1.92 -11.95
C LYS A 53 4.77 -2.07 -13.14
N ILE A 54 3.74 -1.21 -13.22
CA ILE A 54 2.79 -1.20 -14.34
C ILE A 54 3.35 -0.31 -15.44
N ARG A 55 3.31 -0.84 -16.67
CA ARG A 55 3.74 -0.17 -17.87
C ARG A 55 2.58 -0.03 -18.83
N ASN A 56 2.53 1.09 -19.52
CA ASN A 56 1.52 1.36 -20.55
C ASN A 56 1.85 0.61 -21.86
N GLN A 57 0.99 0.80 -22.87
CA GLN A 57 1.17 0.18 -24.19
C GLN A 57 2.46 0.61 -24.92
N GLN A 58 3.04 1.75 -24.54
CA GLN A 58 4.33 2.23 -25.06
C GLN A 58 5.54 1.80 -24.19
N ASP A 59 5.36 0.85 -23.27
CA ASP A 59 6.39 0.35 -22.33
C ASP A 59 6.95 1.42 -21.38
N GLN A 60 6.20 2.50 -21.16
CA GLN A 60 6.56 3.56 -20.21
C GLN A 60 5.99 3.24 -18.82
N PRO A 61 6.73 3.53 -17.74
CA PRO A 61 6.24 3.35 -16.37
C PRO A 61 5.05 4.27 -16.12
N VAL A 62 4.02 3.72 -15.48
CA VAL A 62 2.85 4.48 -15.04
C VAL A 62 3.11 5.04 -13.66
N ASP A 63 3.05 6.36 -13.51
CA ASP A 63 3.40 7.09 -12.28
C ASP A 63 2.20 7.79 -11.61
N SER A 64 1.01 7.71 -12.21
CA SER A 64 -0.21 8.31 -11.68
C SER A 64 -1.34 7.29 -11.52
N VAL A 65 -2.14 7.45 -10.46
CA VAL A 65 -3.33 6.63 -10.21
C VAL A 65 -4.38 6.80 -11.31
N MET A 66 -4.52 7.99 -11.91
CA MET A 66 -5.38 8.19 -13.09
C MET A 66 -4.95 7.31 -14.26
N ASP A 67 -3.66 7.24 -14.56
CA ASP A 67 -3.16 6.38 -15.63
C ASP A 67 -3.29 4.90 -15.26
N LEU A 68 -3.05 4.53 -13.98
CA LEU A 68 -3.29 3.15 -13.52
C LEU A 68 -4.77 2.78 -13.67
N LEU A 69 -5.68 3.70 -13.34
CA LEU A 69 -7.12 3.53 -13.53
C LEU A 69 -7.47 3.41 -15.01
N PHE A 70 -6.86 4.22 -15.88
CA PHE A 70 -7.03 4.11 -17.34
C PHE A 70 -6.56 2.74 -17.87
N GLU A 71 -5.42 2.25 -17.39
CA GLU A 71 -4.93 0.90 -17.70
C GLU A 71 -5.87 -0.20 -17.14
N SER A 72 -6.64 0.09 -16.07
CA SER A 72 -7.63 -0.82 -15.49
C SER A 72 -9.01 -0.78 -16.17
N GLU A 73 -9.45 0.40 -16.65
CA GLU A 73 -10.81 0.68 -17.13
C GLU A 73 -11.06 0.25 -18.58
N VAL A 74 -10.30 -0.73 -19.10
CA VAL A 74 -10.19 -1.11 -20.52
C VAL A 74 -8.91 -0.53 -21.14
N LEU A 75 -7.80 -1.23 -20.90
CA LEU A 75 -7.02 -1.72 -22.05
C LEU A 75 -8.04 -2.24 -23.09
N LEU A 76 -8.10 -1.62 -24.26
CA LEU A 76 -8.85 -2.10 -25.44
C LEU A 76 -8.58 -3.59 -25.82
N GLN A 77 -7.69 -4.29 -25.08
CA GLN A 77 -7.24 -5.67 -25.25
C GLN A 77 -6.64 -6.25 -23.94
N ALA A 78 -7.35 -6.27 -22.81
CA ALA A 78 -6.86 -7.04 -21.65
C ALA A 78 -6.70 -8.52 -22.06
N GLN A 79 -5.46 -9.01 -22.13
CA GLN A 79 -5.17 -10.36 -22.63
C GLN A 79 -5.55 -11.48 -21.62
N SER A 80 -5.95 -11.18 -20.38
CA SER A 80 -6.55 -12.13 -19.43
C SER A 80 -7.16 -11.45 -18.18
N MET A 81 -8.12 -12.13 -17.52
CA MET A 81 -8.69 -11.74 -16.20
C MET A 81 -7.60 -11.58 -15.11
N ASP A 82 -6.52 -12.36 -15.18
CA ASP A 82 -5.42 -12.30 -14.21
C ASP A 82 -4.70 -10.95 -14.26
N ARG A 83 -4.56 -10.37 -15.44
CA ARG A 83 -3.90 -9.06 -15.60
C ARG A 83 -4.73 -7.94 -14.99
N GLU A 84 -6.03 -7.97 -15.18
CA GLU A 84 -6.97 -6.99 -14.60
C GLU A 84 -6.90 -7.04 -13.06
N ARG A 85 -6.91 -8.25 -12.50
CA ARG A 85 -6.73 -8.49 -11.07
C ARG A 85 -5.42 -7.91 -10.54
N ASP A 86 -4.30 -8.16 -11.23
CA ASP A 86 -2.98 -7.65 -10.83
C ASP A 86 -2.91 -6.11 -10.84
N VAL A 87 -3.55 -5.46 -11.82
CA VAL A 87 -3.62 -4.00 -11.91
C VAL A 87 -4.44 -3.43 -10.76
N HIS A 88 -5.64 -3.97 -10.50
CA HIS A 88 -6.46 -3.50 -9.37
C HIS A 88 -5.81 -3.76 -8.01
N GLN A 89 -5.15 -4.91 -7.83
CA GLN A 89 -4.37 -5.15 -6.62
C GLN A 89 -3.30 -4.07 -6.45
N HIS A 90 -2.56 -3.75 -7.52
CA HIS A 90 -1.54 -2.71 -7.46
C HIS A 90 -2.10 -1.31 -7.18
N ILE A 91 -3.25 -0.94 -7.75
CA ILE A 91 -3.91 0.33 -7.44
C ILE A 91 -4.26 0.38 -5.94
N GLY A 92 -4.83 -0.69 -5.39
CA GLY A 92 -5.10 -0.82 -3.95
C GLY A 92 -3.84 -0.67 -3.10
N ASP A 93 -2.77 -1.39 -3.45
CA ASP A 93 -1.46 -1.36 -2.79
C ASP A 93 -0.85 0.05 -2.79
N PHE A 94 -0.78 0.67 -3.97
CA PHE A 94 -0.19 1.99 -4.19
C PHE A 94 -0.95 3.06 -3.42
N THR A 95 -2.27 3.09 -3.55
CA THR A 95 -3.10 4.07 -2.85
C THR A 95 -3.03 3.89 -1.33
N LEU A 96 -3.02 2.66 -0.82
CA LEU A 96 -2.88 2.36 0.62
C LEU A 96 -1.55 2.87 1.16
N PHE A 97 -0.45 2.56 0.46
CA PHE A 97 0.89 3.01 0.81
C PHE A 97 1.01 4.54 0.80
N MET A 98 0.54 5.19 -0.26
CA MET A 98 0.63 6.65 -0.40
C MET A 98 -0.23 7.38 0.63
N ALA A 99 -1.45 6.90 0.87
CA ALA A 99 -2.35 7.49 1.86
C ALA A 99 -1.85 7.28 3.31
N GLY A 100 -1.25 6.13 3.59
CA GLY A 100 -0.72 5.79 4.92
C GLY A 100 0.60 6.47 5.26
N LEU A 101 1.59 6.36 4.37
CA LEU A 101 2.95 6.86 4.65
C LEU A 101 3.21 8.28 4.15
N PHE A 102 2.52 8.74 3.11
CA PHE A 102 2.78 10.04 2.46
C PHE A 102 1.54 10.97 2.34
N PRO A 103 0.69 11.10 3.38
CA PRO A 103 -0.50 11.96 3.31
C PRO A 103 -0.19 13.44 3.03
N GLU A 104 0.98 13.98 3.41
CA GLU A 104 1.36 15.37 3.08
C GLU A 104 1.55 15.56 1.58
N TYR A 105 2.09 14.54 0.90
CA TYR A 105 2.25 14.58 -0.56
C TYR A 105 0.88 14.67 -1.23
N LEU A 106 -0.07 13.84 -0.80
CA LEU A 106 -1.44 13.89 -1.32
C LEU A 106 -2.15 15.21 -1.03
N ARG A 107 -1.94 15.80 0.16
CA ARG A 107 -2.46 17.15 0.46
C ARG A 107 -1.86 18.19 -0.47
N ARG A 108 -0.54 18.16 -0.69
CA ARG A 108 0.13 19.08 -1.62
C ARG A 108 -0.38 18.94 -3.04
N LEU A 109 -0.63 17.72 -3.52
CA LEU A 109 -1.25 17.51 -4.83
C LEU A 109 -2.58 18.27 -4.93
N LYS A 110 -3.47 18.17 -3.94
CA LYS A 110 -4.79 18.81 -3.96
C LYS A 110 -4.80 20.33 -3.76
N THR A 111 -3.82 20.88 -3.04
CA THR A 111 -3.78 22.32 -2.70
C THR A 111 -2.92 23.13 -3.66
N ALA A 112 -1.89 22.53 -4.26
CA ALA A 112 -1.02 23.22 -5.20
C ALA A 112 -1.68 23.25 -6.59
N GLY A 113 -2.52 24.25 -6.86
CA GLY A 113 -3.08 24.52 -8.20
C GLY A 113 -2.05 24.77 -9.33
N LEU A 114 -0.76 24.55 -9.07
CA LEU A 114 0.37 24.68 -9.99
C LEU A 114 1.00 23.33 -10.37
N ILE A 115 0.68 22.23 -9.67
CA ILE A 115 1.16 20.91 -10.06
C ILE A 115 0.07 20.27 -10.92
N TYR A 116 0.24 20.31 -12.24
CA TYR A 116 -0.56 19.54 -13.21
C TYR A 116 -0.24 18.03 -13.10
N HIS A 117 -0.38 17.46 -11.89
CA HIS A 117 -0.31 16.02 -11.71
C HIS A 117 -1.67 15.42 -12.08
N LYS A 118 -1.67 14.35 -12.87
CA LYS A 118 -2.90 13.70 -13.34
C LYS A 118 -3.82 13.30 -12.17
N ASP A 119 -3.23 12.99 -11.02
CA ASP A 119 -3.95 12.59 -9.80
C ASP A 119 -4.60 13.72 -8.98
N PHE A 120 -4.53 14.98 -9.42
CA PHE A 120 -5.08 16.12 -8.67
C PHE A 120 -6.54 15.91 -8.19
N LEU A 121 -7.38 15.25 -9.01
CA LEU A 121 -8.79 14.98 -8.71
C LEU A 121 -9.04 13.60 -8.06
N VAL A 122 -8.00 12.78 -7.90
CA VAL A 122 -8.17 11.40 -7.43
C VAL A 122 -8.40 11.38 -5.91
N ASP A 123 -9.48 10.72 -5.52
CA ASP A 123 -9.71 10.34 -4.12
C ASP A 123 -9.04 8.98 -3.86
N TYR A 124 -7.77 9.03 -3.43
CA TYR A 124 -6.95 7.83 -3.15
C TYR A 124 -7.64 6.85 -2.21
N MET A 125 -8.44 7.34 -1.26
CA MET A 125 -9.17 6.49 -0.31
C MET A 125 -10.25 5.68 -1.04
N LYS A 126 -11.10 6.38 -1.81
CA LYS A 126 -12.17 5.72 -2.59
C LYS A 126 -11.60 4.81 -3.67
N THR A 127 -10.54 5.23 -4.35
CA THR A 127 -9.91 4.47 -5.42
C THR A 127 -9.29 3.17 -4.90
N GLY A 128 -8.57 3.23 -3.78
CA GLY A 128 -7.95 2.05 -3.17
C GLY A 128 -8.98 1.03 -2.69
N LYS A 129 -10.00 1.50 -1.97
CA LYS A 129 -11.16 0.68 -1.57
C LYS A 129 -11.78 -0.05 -2.75
N ARG A 130 -12.16 0.70 -3.78
CA ARG A 130 -12.83 0.14 -4.96
C ARG A 130 -11.96 -0.91 -5.63
N SER A 131 -10.66 -0.66 -5.75
CA SER A 131 -9.75 -1.58 -6.43
C SER A 131 -9.60 -2.91 -5.69
N TYR A 132 -9.42 -2.89 -4.36
CA TYR A 132 -9.45 -4.14 -3.59
C TYR A 132 -10.82 -4.82 -3.62
N GLY A 133 -11.92 -4.05 -3.64
CA GLY A 133 -13.28 -4.59 -3.79
C GLY A 133 -13.48 -5.32 -5.12
N ILE A 134 -12.88 -4.85 -6.21
CA ILE A 134 -12.89 -5.53 -7.51
C ILE A 134 -12.08 -6.84 -7.44
N VAL A 135 -10.87 -6.80 -6.88
CA VAL A 135 -10.03 -8.01 -6.69
C VAL A 135 -10.77 -9.06 -5.85
N ALA A 136 -11.49 -8.63 -4.81
CA ALA A 136 -12.28 -9.51 -3.97
C ALA A 136 -13.41 -10.21 -4.76
N GLN A 137 -14.13 -9.46 -5.61
CA GLN A 137 -15.20 -10.01 -6.45
C GLN A 137 -14.68 -11.01 -7.49
N MET A 138 -13.49 -10.78 -8.04
CA MET A 138 -12.85 -11.71 -8.99
C MET A 138 -12.39 -13.03 -8.34
N ALA A 139 -12.17 -13.02 -7.02
CA ALA A 139 -11.70 -14.18 -6.26
C ALA A 139 -12.82 -15.03 -5.64
N ASP A 140 -14.08 -14.56 -5.65
CA ASP A 140 -15.23 -15.31 -5.15
C ASP A 140 -15.58 -16.49 -6.10
N GLY A 141 -14.80 -17.57 -6.00
CA GLY A 141 -15.22 -18.93 -6.35
C GLY A 141 -16.03 -19.57 -5.22
N PRO A 142 -16.71 -20.72 -5.45
CA PRO A 142 -17.76 -21.26 -4.57
C PRO A 142 -17.25 -21.97 -3.29
N SER A 143 -16.26 -21.41 -2.59
CA SER A 143 -15.70 -22.02 -1.37
C SER A 143 -15.55 -20.97 -0.26
N GLY A 144 -16.54 -20.90 0.62
CA GLY A 144 -16.50 -20.06 1.82
C GLY A 144 -15.62 -20.64 2.92
N GLU A 145 -15.08 -19.76 3.76
CA GLU A 145 -14.96 -19.93 5.23
C GLU A 145 -14.36 -18.67 5.91
N GLU A 146 -13.65 -17.80 5.18
CA GLU A 146 -13.26 -16.44 5.63
C GLU A 146 -13.54 -15.38 4.54
N PRO A 147 -13.80 -14.10 4.90
CA PRO A 147 -13.79 -13.04 3.90
C PRO A 147 -12.40 -13.02 3.26
N PRO A 148 -12.30 -13.16 1.93
CA PRO A 148 -11.02 -13.12 1.23
C PRO A 148 -10.25 -11.87 1.65
N LEU A 149 -8.94 -11.96 1.84
CA LEU A 149 -8.06 -10.86 2.29
C LEU A 149 -8.40 -9.50 1.65
N PHE A 150 -8.65 -9.47 0.34
CA PHE A 150 -8.97 -8.25 -0.40
C PHE A 150 -10.34 -7.64 -0.04
N ARG A 151 -11.32 -8.45 0.39
CA ARG A 151 -12.59 -7.96 0.95
C ARG A 151 -12.32 -7.22 2.26
N LYS A 152 -11.52 -7.80 3.17
CA LYS A 152 -11.12 -7.14 4.43
C LYS A 152 -10.37 -5.83 4.18
N LEU A 153 -9.41 -5.83 3.26
CA LEU A 153 -8.65 -4.64 2.86
C LEU A 153 -9.54 -3.55 2.27
N SER A 154 -10.54 -3.92 1.45
CA SER A 154 -11.52 -2.98 0.88
C SER A 154 -12.41 -2.37 1.96
N GLU A 155 -13.00 -3.20 2.83
CA GLU A 155 -13.94 -2.77 3.87
C GLU A 155 -13.27 -1.94 4.97
N ASN A 156 -12.02 -2.28 5.31
CA ASN A 156 -11.26 -1.67 6.41
C ASN A 156 -10.11 -0.78 5.91
N PHE A 157 -10.24 -0.21 4.71
CA PHE A 157 -9.14 0.53 4.08
C PHE A 157 -8.68 1.74 4.90
N GLU A 158 -9.57 2.57 5.45
CA GLU A 158 -9.18 3.70 6.32
C GLU A 158 -8.46 3.22 7.58
N LEU A 159 -8.87 2.08 8.13
CA LEU A 159 -8.23 1.50 9.30
C LEU A 159 -6.81 1.07 8.96
N CYS A 160 -6.61 0.45 7.79
CA CYS A 160 -5.28 0.11 7.28
C CYS A 160 -4.41 1.37 7.03
N VAL A 161 -4.98 2.44 6.45
CA VAL A 161 -4.30 3.73 6.28
C VAL A 161 -3.89 4.32 7.63
N THR A 162 -4.77 4.27 8.62
CA THR A 162 -4.49 4.75 9.98
C THR A 162 -3.35 3.95 10.62
N GLY A 163 -3.37 2.62 10.47
CA GLY A 163 -2.29 1.75 10.94
C GLY A 163 -0.95 2.08 10.29
N LEU A 164 -0.93 2.28 8.97
CA LEU A 164 0.27 2.76 8.28
C LEU A 164 0.73 4.13 8.77
N GLY A 165 -0.19 5.01 9.18
CA GLY A 165 0.14 6.29 9.84
C GLY A 165 0.89 6.12 11.17
N PHE A 166 0.53 5.11 11.98
CA PHE A 166 1.28 4.77 13.19
C PHE A 166 2.66 4.17 12.87
N VAL A 167 2.74 3.27 11.88
CA VAL A 167 4.01 2.72 11.39
C VAL A 167 4.95 3.87 10.96
N ARG A 168 4.44 4.82 10.18
CA ARG A 168 5.18 6.01 9.79
C ARG A 168 5.67 6.81 10.99
N SER A 169 4.78 7.07 11.95
CA SER A 169 5.12 7.83 13.15
C SER A 169 6.26 7.18 13.94
N ASP A 170 6.26 5.85 14.05
CA ASP A 170 7.35 5.10 14.69
C ASP A 170 8.65 5.15 13.87
N LEU A 171 8.58 5.07 12.53
CA LEU A 171 9.75 5.26 11.67
C LEU A 171 10.36 6.67 11.83
N ASP A 172 9.52 7.70 11.90
CA ASP A 172 9.96 9.09 12.10
C ASP A 172 10.61 9.26 13.48
N ARG A 173 10.06 8.63 14.53
CA ARG A 173 10.70 8.57 15.87
C ARG A 173 12.06 7.87 15.84
N MET A 174 12.20 6.76 15.11
CA MET A 174 13.48 6.06 14.98
C MET A 174 14.55 6.92 14.28
N LYS A 175 14.14 7.84 13.42
CA LYS A 175 15.05 8.81 12.77
C LYS A 175 15.48 9.93 13.71
N ASP A 176 14.74 10.23 14.77
CA ASP A 176 15.06 11.30 15.71
C ASP A 176 16.37 11.01 16.48
N PRO A 177 17.40 11.87 16.39
CA PRO A 177 18.65 11.71 17.14
C PRO A 177 18.45 11.59 18.66
N ALA A 178 17.48 12.31 19.23
CA ALA A 178 17.21 12.29 20.67
C ALA A 178 16.64 10.93 21.10
N TYR A 179 15.77 10.33 20.28
CA TYR A 179 15.26 8.99 20.53
C TYR A 179 16.35 7.92 20.46
N ARG A 180 17.27 8.02 19.48
CA ARG A 180 18.43 7.13 19.39
C ARG A 180 19.34 7.25 20.62
N GLN A 181 19.56 8.46 21.10
CA GLN A 181 20.36 8.72 22.30
C GLN A 181 19.70 8.16 23.56
N ALA A 182 18.41 8.39 23.77
CA ALA A 182 17.66 7.85 24.90
C ALA A 182 17.63 6.32 24.90
N ARG A 183 17.39 5.69 23.74
CA ARG A 183 17.41 4.22 23.61
C ARG A 183 18.78 3.64 23.96
N ASN A 184 19.87 4.26 23.54
CA ASN A 184 21.22 3.80 23.86
C ASN A 184 21.58 3.98 25.35
N ILE A 185 20.95 4.91 26.05
CA ILE A 185 21.15 5.11 27.50
C ILE A 185 20.31 4.12 28.31
N LEU A 186 19.10 3.79 27.86
CA LEU A 186 18.16 2.93 28.59
C LEU A 186 18.33 1.43 28.35
N LEU A 187 18.96 1.04 27.22
CA LEU A 187 19.19 -0.36 26.85
C LEU A 187 20.67 -0.78 26.92
N ASN A 188 21.52 0.04 27.53
CA ASN A 188 22.89 -0.32 27.93
C ASN A 188 22.98 -0.42 29.46
#